data_AF-A0A3D1JV77-F1
#
_entry.id   AF-A0A3D1JV77-F1
#
_cell.length_a   1.000
_cell.length_b   1.000
_cell.length_c   1.000
_cell.angle_alpha   90.00
_cell.angle_beta   90.00
_cell.angle_gamma   90.00
#
_symmetry.space_group_name_H-M   'P 1'
#
loop_
_entity.id
_entity.type
_entity.pdbx_description
1 polymer ?
#
loop_
_entity_poly.entity_id
_entity_poly.type
_entity_poly.pdbx_seq_one_letter_code
_entity_poly.pdbx_strand_id
1 'polypeptide(L)' 'MPKRGLCMKILVAERIRELMRIENLTQVALAERVGVKQNTISAWLSGKKEPCIRSLWLLADYFEVSVDYLIGRADV' A
#
# COMPACT_ATOMS: atom_id res chain seq x y z
N MET A 1 -26.30 20.40 10.81
CA MET A 1 -25.98 20.21 9.39
C MET A 1 -25.26 18.87 9.24
N PRO A 2 -25.77 17.90 8.48
CA PRO A 2 -25.10 16.61 8.34
C PRO A 2 -23.84 16.80 7.49
N LYS A 3 -22.66 16.51 8.05
CA LYS A 3 -21.44 16.41 7.26
C LYS A 3 -21.62 15.23 6.32
N ARG A 4 -21.68 15.49 5.00
CA ARG A 4 -21.69 14.45 3.95
C ARG A 4 -20.59 13.44 4.27
N GLY A 5 -20.99 12.20 4.55
CA GLY A 5 -20.08 11.07 4.64
C GLY A 5 -19.51 10.80 3.26
N LEU A 6 -18.39 11.44 2.94
CA LEU A 6 -17.46 10.85 1.99
C LEU A 6 -16.89 9.61 2.69
N CYS A 7 -17.25 8.43 2.19
CA CYS A 7 -16.52 7.21 2.51
C CYS A 7 -15.08 7.42 2.04
N MET A 8 -14.16 7.72 2.96
CA MET A 8 -12.73 7.74 2.66
C MET A 8 -12.33 6.31 2.32
N LYS A 9 -12.10 6.03 1.04
CA LYS A 9 -11.62 4.72 0.58
C LYS A 9 -10.09 4.75 0.54
N ILE A 10 -9.45 3.95 1.38
CA ILE A 10 -8.00 3.77 1.38
C ILE A 10 -7.64 2.82 0.23
N LEU A 11 -6.75 3.26 -0.67
CA LEU A 11 -6.40 2.53 -1.90
C LEU A 11 -5.11 1.70 -1.81
N VAL A 12 -4.53 1.57 -0.62
CA VAL A 12 -3.22 0.91 -0.38
C VAL A 12 -3.14 -0.46 -1.04
N ALA A 13 -4.17 -1.29 -0.87
CA ALA A 13 -4.16 -2.65 -1.40
C ALA A 13 -4.24 -2.69 -2.93
N GLU A 14 -4.92 -1.73 -3.55
CA GLU A 14 -5.00 -1.62 -5.01
C GLU A 14 -3.68 -1.07 -5.59
N ARG A 15 -3.12 -0.01 -4.97
CA ARG A 15 -1.85 0.61 -5.39
C ARG A 15 -0.66 -0.32 -5.27
N ILE A 16 -0.54 -1.06 -4.17
CA ILE A 16 0.55 -2.05 -4.01
C ILE A 16 0.44 -3.13 -5.10
N ARG A 17 -0.76 -3.63 -5.43
CA ARG A 17 -0.92 -4.62 -6.51
C ARG A 17 -0.51 -4.07 -7.87
N GLU A 18 -0.89 -2.84 -8.15
CA GLU A 18 -0.55 -2.16 -9.39
C GLU A 18 0.97 -2.02 -9.53
N LEU A 19 1.64 -1.48 -8.52
CA LEU A 19 3.09 -1.30 -8.49
C LEU A 19 3.83 -2.64 -8.57
N MET A 20 3.38 -3.67 -7.84
CA MET A 20 3.92 -5.02 -7.96
C MET A 20 3.78 -5.58 -9.37
N ARG A 21 2.67 -5.31 -10.07
CA ARG A 21 2.47 -5.78 -11.44
C ARG A 21 3.40 -5.06 -12.42
N ILE A 22 3.62 -3.76 -12.23
CA ILE A 22 4.52 -2.95 -13.06
C ILE A 22 5.96 -3.45 -12.94
N GLU A 23 6.41 -3.74 -11.71
CA GLU A 23 7.76 -4.26 -11.44
C GLU A 23 7.89 -5.79 -11.56
N ASN A 24 6.82 -6.49 -11.91
CA ASN A 24 6.76 -7.96 -11.98
C ASN A 24 7.22 -8.67 -10.68
N LEU A 25 6.77 -8.14 -9.53
CA LEU A 25 7.11 -8.65 -8.21
C LEU A 25 6.12 -9.70 -7.70
N THR A 26 6.66 -10.70 -7.00
CA THR A 26 5.86 -11.58 -6.14
C THR A 26 5.69 -10.96 -4.75
N GLN A 27 4.71 -11.43 -3.97
CA GLN A 27 4.54 -10.97 -2.59
C GLN A 27 5.75 -11.28 -1.70
N VAL A 28 6.45 -12.39 -2.00
CA VAL A 28 7.69 -12.78 -1.30
C VAL A 28 8.80 -11.79 -1.62
N ALA A 29 9.01 -11.48 -2.89
CA ALA A 29 10.04 -10.54 -3.33
C ALA A 29 9.82 -9.14 -2.73
N LEU A 30 8.58 -8.63 -2.75
CA LEU A 30 8.27 -7.35 -2.12
C LEU A 30 8.53 -7.39 -0.62
N ALA A 31 8.15 -8.48 0.06
CA ALA A 31 8.36 -8.62 1.49
C ALA A 31 9.85 -8.58 1.86
N GLU A 32 10.69 -9.27 1.10
CA GLU A 32 12.14 -9.27 1.28
C GLU A 32 12.75 -7.88 1.07
N ARG A 33 12.30 -7.15 0.04
CA ARG A 33 12.79 -5.79 -0.27
C ARG A 33 12.39 -4.76 0.78
N VAL A 34 11.15 -4.82 1.26
CA VAL A 34 10.60 -3.90 2.27
C VAL A 34 11.02 -4.30 3.69
N GLY A 35 11.55 -5.51 3.88
CA GLY A 35 11.99 -6.02 5.19
C GLY A 35 10.83 -6.46 6.08
N VAL A 36 9.79 -7.04 5.50
CA VAL A 36 8.61 -7.60 6.20
C VAL A 36 8.40 -9.07 5.85
N LYS A 37 7.48 -9.73 6.55
CA LYS A 37 7.11 -11.12 6.23
C LYS A 37 6.11 -11.14 5.07
N GLN A 38 6.15 -12.17 4.22
CA GLN A 38 5.19 -12.31 3.11
C GLN A 38 3.72 -12.30 3.59
N ASN A 39 3.43 -12.90 4.74
CA ASN A 39 2.10 -12.88 5.34
C ASN A 39 1.60 -11.46 5.65
N THR A 40 2.51 -10.51 5.87
CA THR A 40 2.22 -9.11 6.15
C THR A 40 1.78 -8.41 4.87
N ILE A 41 2.49 -8.63 3.77
CA ILE A 41 2.06 -8.18 2.43
C ILE A 41 0.68 -8.75 2.09
N SER A 42 0.48 -10.06 2.28
CA SER A 42 -0.81 -10.71 2.03
C SER A 42 -1.96 -10.11 2.87
N ALA A 43 -1.70 -9.79 4.14
CA ALA A 43 -2.67 -9.15 5.02
C ALA A 43 -3.04 -7.73 4.55
N TRP A 44 -2.07 -6.96 4.06
CA TRP A 44 -2.30 -5.64 3.46
C TRP A 44 -3.13 -5.72 2.19
N LEU A 45 -2.76 -6.62 1.27
CA LEU A 45 -3.47 -6.80 0.01
C LEU A 45 -4.91 -7.29 0.20
N SER A 46 -5.15 -8.16 1.18
CA SER A 46 -6.49 -8.67 1.49
C SER A 46 -7.34 -7.73 2.36
N GLY A 47 -6.80 -6.58 2.79
CA GLY A 47 -7.51 -5.64 3.67
C GLY A 47 -7.71 -6.16 5.10
N LYS A 48 -7.08 -7.28 5.48
CA LYS A 48 -7.16 -7.83 6.84
C LYS A 48 -6.40 -6.98 7.85
N LYS A 49 -5.38 -6.27 7.41
CA LYS A 49 -4.54 -5.40 8.23
C LYS A 49 -4.10 -4.20 7.40
N GLU A 50 -4.03 -3.04 8.03
CA GLU A 50 -3.43 -1.86 7.41
C GLU A 50 -1.92 -1.79 7.68
N PRO A 51 -1.11 -1.29 6.73
CA PRO A 51 0.29 -1.00 7.00
C PRO A 51 0.40 0.14 7.99
N CYS A 52 1.33 0.02 8.94
CA CYS A 52 1.64 1.14 9.83
C CYS A 52 2.41 2.23 9.07
N ILE A 53 2.53 3.42 9.67
CA ILE A 53 3.26 4.56 9.10
C ILE A 53 4.65 4.17 8.62
N ARG A 54 5.41 3.40 9.41
CA ARG A 54 6.74 2.91 9.02
C ARG A 54 6.68 2.01 7.78
N SER A 55 5.67 1.17 7.65
CA SER A 55 5.51 0.29 6.49
C SER A 55 5.12 1.08 5.24
N LEU A 56 4.24 2.08 5.38
CA LEU A 56 3.88 3.00 4.29
C LEU A 56 5.12 3.75 3.79
N TRP A 57 5.95 4.24 4.71
CA TRP A 57 7.19 4.92 4.36
C TRP A 57 8.17 4.01 3.61
N LEU A 58 8.39 2.77 4.09
CA LEU A 58 9.27 1.81 3.40
C LEU A 58 8.73 1.41 2.01
N LEU A 59 7.41 1.28 1.86
CA LEU A 59 6.79 1.02 0.56
C LEU A 59 6.95 2.22 -0.38
N ALA A 60 6.76 3.44 0.13
CA ALA A 60 6.90 4.68 -0.62
C ALA A 60 8.34 4.84 -1.14
N ASP A 61 9.33 4.64 -0.26
CA ASP A 61 10.75 4.67 -0.62
C ASP A 61 11.10 3.57 -1.63
N TYR A 62 10.57 2.35 -1.45
CA TYR A 62 10.86 1.23 -2.36
C TYR A 62 10.32 1.46 -3.77
N PHE A 63 9.07 1.91 -3.88
CA PHE A 63 8.40 2.14 -5.16
C PHE A 63 8.67 3.53 -5.75
N GLU A 64 9.49 4.35 -5.08
CA GLU A 64 9.78 5.75 -5.45
C GLU A 64 8.51 6.61 -5.64
N VAL A 65 7.52 6.42 -4.77
CA VAL A 65 6.24 7.17 -4.79
C VAL A 65 5.99 7.88 -3.47
N SER A 66 5.02 8.80 -3.45
CA SER A 66 4.57 9.42 -2.19
C SER A 66 3.68 8.48 -1.37
N VAL A 67 3.67 8.68 -0.04
CA VAL A 67 2.71 8.01 0.85
C VAL A 67 1.27 8.40 0.48
N ASP A 68 1.05 9.66 0.08
CA ASP A 68 -0.24 10.15 -0.41
C ASP A 68 -0.75 9.36 -1.62
N TYR A 69 0.13 9.03 -2.56
CA TYR A 69 -0.21 8.17 -3.70
C TYR A 69 -0.60 6.76 -3.24
N LEU A 70 0.19 6.15 -2.35
CA LEU A 70 -0.09 4.81 -1.84
C LEU A 70 -1.46 4.72 -1.15
N ILE A 71 -1.82 5.72 -0.34
CA ILE A 71 -3.08 5.72 0.39
C ILE A 71 -4.28 6.16 -0.45
N GLY A 72 -4.05 6.67 -1.66
CA GLY A 72 -5.10 7.15 -2.57
C GLY A 72 -5.55 8.59 -2.34
N ARG A 73 -4.67 9.42 -1.75
CA ARG A 73 -4.89 10.87 -1.58
C ARG A 73 -4.36 11.70 -2.76
N ALA A 74 -3.48 11.13 -3.57
CA ALA A 74 -2.97 11.70 -4.82
C ALA A 74 -3.10 10.69 -5.96
N ASP A 75 -3.27 11.20 -7.18
CA ASP A 75 -3.31 10.40 -8.42
C ASP A 75 -1.92 10.19 -9.05
N VAL A 76 -0.91 10.92 -8.55
CA VAL A 76 0.50 10.94 -8.99
C VAL A 76 1.44 10.96 -7.79
#